data_AF-R7PTB2-F1
#
_entry.id   AF-R7PTB2-F1
#
_cell.length_a   1.000
_cell.length_b   1.000
_cell.length_c   1.000
_cell.angle_alpha   90.00
_cell.angle_beta   90.00
_cell.angle_gamma   90.00
#
_symmetry.space_group_name_H-M   'P 1'
#
loop_
_entity.id
_entity.type
_entity.pdbx_description
1 polymer ?
#
loop_
_entity_poly.entity_id
_entity_poly.type
_entity_poly.pdbx_seq_one_letter_code
_entity_poly.pdbx_strand_id
1 'polypeptide(L)'
;MTRATLKIVVQVIKVGNITNNVNVTGTGHDTNLTNNNDSVSVSVPDCVILDISKVANSTVIVAGENVGYTHYKSCKFNNNCSW
;
A
#
# COMPACT_ATOMS: atom_id res chain seq x y z
N MET A 1 22.17 -0.64 -35.01
CA MET A 1 22.06 -1.19 -33.63
C MET A 1 20.62 -1.62 -33.41
N THR A 2 20.40 -2.87 -33.04
CA THR A 2 19.07 -3.38 -32.64
C THR A 2 18.90 -3.20 -31.14
N ARG A 3 17.76 -2.64 -30.72
CA ARG A 3 17.38 -2.52 -29.30
C ARG A 3 16.40 -3.64 -28.98
N ALA A 4 16.68 -4.39 -27.93
CA ALA A 4 15.72 -5.30 -27.33
C ALA A 4 15.10 -4.63 -26.09
N THR A 5 13.83 -4.90 -25.81
CA THR A 5 13.15 -4.37 -24.63
C THR A 5 12.22 -5.45 -24.09
N LEU A 6 12.40 -5.80 -22.81
CA LEU A 6 11.51 -6.68 -22.08
C LEU A 6 10.58 -5.82 -21.21
N LYS A 7 9.27 -5.98 -21.39
CA LYS A 7 8.27 -5.30 -20.56
C LYS A 7 7.74 -6.26 -19.51
N ILE A 8 8.00 -5.94 -18.24
CA ILE A 8 7.46 -6.67 -17.09
C ILE A 8 6.38 -5.80 -16.45
N VAL A 9 5.20 -6.38 -16.24
CA VAL A 9 4.06 -5.72 -15.58
C VAL A 9 3.72 -6.52 -14.34
N VAL A 10 3.63 -5.84 -13.20
CA VAL A 10 3.31 -6.44 -11.90
C VAL A 10 2.24 -5.63 -11.21
N GLN A 11 1.44 -6.29 -10.36
CA GLN A 11 0.53 -5.62 -9.44
C GLN A 11 1.21 -5.49 -8.08
N VAL A 12 1.16 -4.28 -7.52
CA VAL A 12 1.64 -4.01 -6.17
C VAL A 12 0.54 -4.37 -5.17
N ILE A 13 0.86 -5.25 -4.21
CA ILE A 13 -0.08 -5.75 -3.19
C ILE A 13 0.33 -5.40 -1.75
N LYS A 14 1.34 -4.53 -1.60
CA LYS A 14 1.89 -4.14 -0.29
C LYS A 14 2.14 -2.64 -0.26
N VAL A 15 1.96 -2.03 0.91
CA VAL A 15 2.32 -0.63 1.16
C VAL A 15 3.82 -0.44 1.40
N GLY A 16 4.28 0.81 1.35
CA GLY A 16 5.68 1.18 1.54
C GLY A 16 6.47 1.29 0.24
N ASN A 17 7.80 1.37 0.38
CA ASN A 17 8.70 1.51 -0.75
C ASN A 17 9.00 0.15 -1.38
N ILE A 18 8.75 0.04 -2.69
CA ILE A 18 9.01 -1.17 -3.47
C ILE A 18 10.03 -0.83 -4.54
N THR A 19 11.13 -1.57 -4.54
CA THR A 19 12.21 -1.42 -5.53
C THR A 19 12.26 -2.66 -6.41
N ASN A 20 12.21 -2.46 -7.72
CA ASN A 20 12.53 -3.48 -8.70
C ASN A 20 13.97 -3.28 -9.18
N ASN A 21 14.81 -4.30 -9.03
CA ASN A 21 16.20 -4.29 -9.46
C ASN A 21 16.36 -5.25 -10.64
N VAL A 22 17.03 -4.81 -11.71
CA VAL A 22 17.35 -5.64 -12.86
C VAL A 22 18.85 -5.75 -13.03
N ASN A 23 19.29 -6.94 -13.41
CA ASN A 23 20.67 -7.24 -13.77
C ASN A 23 20.66 -8.03 -15.08
N VAL A 24 21.55 -7.68 -15.99
CA VAL A 24 21.77 -8.40 -17.24
C VAL A 24 23.15 -9.03 -17.23
N THR A 25 23.25 -10.30 -17.62
CA THR A 25 24.53 -11.00 -17.79
C THR A 25 24.65 -11.53 -19.22
N GLY A 26 25.89 -11.61 -19.70
CA GLY A 26 26.23 -12.15 -21.02
C GLY A 26 27.59 -12.83 -20.97
N THR A 27 27.87 -13.70 -21.95
CA THR A 27 29.14 -14.43 -22.06
C THR A 27 30.22 -13.68 -22.86
N GLY A 28 29.87 -12.55 -23.49
CA GLY A 28 30.81 -11.71 -24.22
C GLY A 28 31.69 -10.86 -23.30
N HIS A 29 32.82 -10.37 -23.83
CA HIS A 29 33.67 -9.42 -23.11
C HIS A 29 32.93 -8.10 -22.91
N ASP A 30 32.76 -7.70 -21.65
CA ASP A 30 32.13 -6.46 -21.26
C ASP A 30 33.11 -5.64 -20.40
N THR A 31 33.51 -4.48 -20.92
CA THR A 31 34.46 -3.58 -20.25
C THR A 31 33.82 -2.73 -19.16
N ASN A 32 32.49 -2.63 -19.11
CA ASN A 32 31.78 -1.79 -18.14
C ASN A 32 30.59 -2.52 -17.53
N LEU A 33 30.84 -3.38 -16.54
CA LEU A 33 29.79 -4.12 -15.83
C LEU A 33 28.84 -3.25 -15.00
N THR A 34 29.13 -1.96 -14.80
CA THR A 34 28.28 -1.07 -13.99
C THR A 34 26.97 -0.72 -14.68
N ASN A 35 26.96 -0.68 -16.02
CA ASN A 35 25.77 -0.34 -16.81
C ASN A 35 24.82 -1.54 -17.04
N ASN A 36 25.17 -2.72 -16.52
CA ASN A 36 24.35 -3.93 -16.58
C ASN A 36 23.31 -4.02 -15.47
N ASN A 37 23.24 -3.02 -14.60
CA ASN A 37 22.33 -2.96 -13.47
C ASN A 37 21.47 -1.70 -13.58
N ASP A 38 20.18 -1.84 -13.27
CA ASP A 38 19.27 -0.70 -13.16
C ASP A 38 18.23 -0.97 -12.05
N SER A 39 17.69 0.10 -11.48
CA SER A 39 16.72 0.00 -10.39
C SER A 39 15.67 1.09 -10.47
N VAL A 40 14.42 0.73 -10.17
CA VAL A 40 13.31 1.67 -10.08
C VAL A 40 12.53 1.43 -8.81
N SER A 41 12.17 2.51 -8.11
CA SER A 41 11.39 2.45 -6.88
C SER A 41 10.06 3.18 -7.02
N VAL A 42 9.04 2.64 -6.38
CA VAL A 42 7.72 3.27 -6.20
C VAL A 42 7.38 3.33 -4.72
N SER A 43 6.73 4.40 -4.29
CA SER A 43 6.25 4.55 -2.92
C SER A 43 4.73 4.37 -2.89
N VAL A 44 4.29 3.39 -2.11
CA VAL A 44 2.88 3.05 -1.96
C VAL A 44 2.42 3.61 -0.61
N PRO A 45 1.45 4.54 -0.58
CA PRO A 45 0.97 5.09 0.68
C PRO A 45 0.30 4.02 1.53
N ASP A 46 0.30 4.24 2.84
CA ASP A 46 -0.52 3.45 3.75
C ASP A 46 -2.00 3.58 3.38
N CYS A 47 -2.77 2.54 3.69
CA CYS A 47 -4.21 2.61 3.55
C CYS A 47 -4.83 3.33 4.76
N VAL A 48 -6.04 3.85 4.55
CA VAL A 48 -6.82 4.50 5.60
C VAL A 48 -7.95 3.56 6.03
N ILE A 49 -8.01 3.26 7.32
CA ILE A 49 -9.15 2.58 7.92
C ILE A 49 -9.97 3.61 8.72
N LEU A 50 -11.26 3.65 8.43
CA LEU A 50 -12.23 4.40 9.20
C LEU A 50 -12.93 3.47 10.19
N ASP A 51 -12.73 3.74 11.48
CA ASP A 51 -13.46 3.11 12.56
C ASP A 51 -14.57 4.06 13.02
N ILE A 52 -15.82 3.57 13.04
CA ILE A 52 -16.97 4.32 13.50
C ILE A 52 -17.59 3.56 14.66
N SER A 53 -17.64 4.18 15.84
CA SER A 53 -18.36 3.64 16.99
C SER A 53 -19.54 4.53 17.36
N LYS A 54 -20.66 3.89 17.73
CA LYS A 54 -21.88 4.56 18.20
C LYS A 54 -22.13 4.14 19.64
N VAL A 55 -22.25 5.12 20.52
CA VAL A 55 -22.47 4.87 21.94
C VAL A 55 -23.80 5.51 22.33
N ALA A 56 -24.70 4.71 22.87
CA ALA A 56 -25.92 5.20 23.50
C ALA A 56 -25.56 5.84 24.85
N ASN A 57 -26.25 6.91 25.21
CA ASN A 57 -26.07 7.54 26.51
C ASN A 57 -26.61 6.70 27.68
N SER A 58 -27.44 5.68 27.41
CA SER A 58 -27.95 4.73 28.41
C SER A 58 -28.23 3.35 27.79
N THR A 59 -28.14 2.30 28.60
CA THR A 59 -28.40 0.89 28.23
C THR A 59 -29.77 0.39 28.71
N VAL A 60 -30.43 1.13 29.59
CA VAL A 60 -31.78 0.85 30.10
C VAL A 60 -32.64 2.09 29.91
N ILE A 61 -33.77 1.94 29.23
CA ILE A 61 -34.66 3.04 28.81
C ILE A 61 -36.12 2.64 29.11
N VAL A 62 -36.96 3.59 29.53
CA VAL A 62 -38.40 3.39 29.67
C VAL A 62 -39.14 3.75 28.38
N ALA A 63 -40.27 3.09 28.10
CA ALA A 63 -41.09 3.40 26.93
C ALA A 63 -41.57 4.87 26.96
N GLY A 64 -41.29 5.61 25.88
CA GLY A 64 -41.60 7.03 25.76
C GLY A 64 -40.43 7.97 26.05
N GLU A 65 -39.28 7.46 26.54
CA GLU A 65 -38.08 8.28 26.75
C GLU A 65 -37.20 8.37 25.49
N ASN A 66 -36.45 9.48 25.39
CA ASN A 66 -35.50 9.71 24.31
C ASN A 66 -34.12 9.11 24.64
N VAL A 67 -33.52 8.46 23.65
CA VAL A 67 -32.14 7.96 23.73
C VAL A 67 -31.21 8.84 22.91
N GLY A 68 -30.14 9.32 23.52
CA GLY A 68 -29.09 10.07 22.86
C GLY A 68 -28.01 9.14 22.33
N TYR A 69 -27.45 9.46 21.15
CA TYR A 69 -26.34 8.70 20.58
C TYR A 69 -25.20 9.60 20.16
N THR A 70 -23.99 9.26 20.58
CA THR A 70 -22.76 9.90 20.11
C THR A 70 -22.08 8.97 19.12
N HIS A 71 -21.62 9.53 18.00
CA HIS A 71 -20.83 8.82 17.00
C HIS A 71 -19.38 9.29 17.06
N TYR A 72 -18.44 8.37 17.21
CA TYR A 72 -17.02 8.66 17.14
C TYR A 72 -16.47 8.18 15.80
N LYS A 73 -15.59 8.99 15.20
CA LYS A 73 -14.86 8.63 13.99
C LYS A 73 -13.38 8.61 14.33
N SER A 74 -12.71 7.49 14.05
CA SER A 74 -11.26 7.37 14.15
C SER A 74 -10.69 7.00 12.79
N CYS A 75 -9.75 7.79 12.31
CA CYS A 75 -8.99 7.53 11.11
C CYS A 75 -7.62 6.98 11.51
N LYS A 76 -7.26 5.78 11.04
CA LYS A 76 -5.95 5.17 11.31
C LYS A 76 -5.28 4.76 10.00
N PHE A 77 -4.01 5.13 9.85
CA PHE A 77 -3.15 4.58 8.80
C PHE A 77 -2.82 3.13 9.15
N ASN A 78 -2.94 2.23 8.17
CA ASN A 78 -2.60 0.82 8.35
C ASN A 78 -1.61 0.37 7.27
N ASN A 79 -0.52 -0.25 7.70
CA ASN A 79 0.54 -0.77 6.84
C ASN A 79 0.35 -2.26 6.49
N ASN A 80 -0.75 -2.89 6.92
CA ASN A 80 -1.10 -4.29 6.67
C ASN A 80 -2.33 -4.45 5.76
N CYS A 81 -2.66 -3.43 4.96
CA CYS A 81 -3.71 -3.62 3.96
C CYS A 81 -3.28 -4.58 2.85
N SER A 82 -4.11 -5.61 2.65
CA SER A 82 -4.12 -6.44 1.45
C SER A 82 -5.04 -5.79 0.42
N TRP A 83 -4.50 -5.46 -0.76
CA TRP A 83 -5.27 -4.96 -1.91
C TRP A 83 -5.76 -6.11 -2.79
#